data_AF-A0A2A9CD57-F1
#
_entry.id   AF-A0A2A9CD57-F1
#
_cell.length_a   1.000
_cell.length_b   1.000
_cell.length_c   1.000
_cell.angle_alpha   90.00
_cell.angle_beta   90.00
_cell.angle_gamma   90.00
#
_symmetry.space_group_name_H-M   'P 1'
#
loop_
_entity.id
_entity.type
_entity.pdbx_description
1 polymer ?
#
loop_
_entity_poly.entity_id
_entity_poly.type
_entity_poly.pdbx_seq_one_letter_code
_entity_poly.pdbx_strand_id
1 'polypeptide(L)'
;MNVYQNRDDLVFSYLRLKSPRFIRWSILVITLVVLDLFGFFPLLNNAGSLIVMLTLFSIVGILNFWALQLFLDPYEYESGYYLYLAVFGVITTILFVLVDEQVVSHYVSGNERTYLLMVNGLLLLILTGCFHLLNRNLLYGEEYDQDKNTSANRKITMVSGVLAVLYILGHVGLLIMGDAPIRHFIVLTLLTLFTVVTTYLTTFFHRYRFLRKHVSVLEKRDAYFGLPKHLRIPEYEGDAFTVIIFNDIDMDEERFIELAGSFTEEGAEEVQLIEMDEEVRRQLEKRFPHQSIQQEGFAVIKVNRERVLKNLRELKKRTMLKSLYRNIPHQVYEETKHEAMFHLSDAVFYSTKEEEVKAFLANGGGQVRT
;
A
#
# COMPACT_ATOMS: atom_id res chain seq x y z
N MET A 1 5.96 -32.20 0.62
CA MET A 1 5.60 -30.76 0.54
C MET A 1 4.86 -30.44 1.82
N ASN A 2 5.38 -29.54 2.67
CA ASN A 2 4.93 -29.38 4.06
C ASN A 2 3.56 -28.68 4.13
N VAL A 3 2.62 -29.32 4.84
CA VAL A 3 1.24 -28.85 5.12
C VAL A 3 1.22 -27.42 5.68
N TYR A 4 2.20 -27.06 6.52
CA TYR A 4 2.32 -25.69 7.06
C TYR A 4 2.65 -24.63 6.00
N GLN A 5 3.42 -24.98 4.98
CA GLN A 5 3.85 -24.06 3.92
C GLN A 5 2.68 -23.71 2.99
N ASN A 6 1.78 -24.67 2.76
CA ASN A 6 0.58 -24.51 1.94
C ASN A 6 -0.49 -23.63 2.60
N ARG A 7 -0.60 -23.69 3.94
CA ARG A 7 -1.53 -22.86 4.72
C ARG A 7 -1.15 -21.38 4.71
N ASP A 8 0.14 -21.09 4.85
CA ASP A 8 0.65 -19.71 4.82
C ASP A 8 0.44 -19.09 3.42
N ASP A 9 0.70 -19.84 2.35
CA ASP A 9 0.47 -19.38 0.97
C ASP A 9 -1.02 -19.10 0.66
N LEU A 10 -1.94 -19.94 1.13
CA LEU A 10 -3.38 -19.71 1.01
C LEU A 10 -3.81 -18.46 1.77
N VAL A 11 -3.33 -18.29 3.01
CA VAL A 11 -3.60 -17.12 3.84
C VAL A 11 -3.00 -15.85 3.21
N PHE A 12 -1.80 -15.91 2.63
CA PHE A 12 -1.18 -14.78 1.95
C PHE A 12 -1.89 -14.39 0.65
N SER A 13 -2.36 -15.38 -0.11
CA SER A 13 -3.21 -15.20 -1.29
C SER A 13 -4.56 -14.59 -0.92
N TYR A 14 -5.16 -15.03 0.19
CA TYR A 14 -6.41 -14.49 0.71
C TYR A 14 -6.27 -13.04 1.19
N LEU A 15 -5.16 -12.74 1.87
CA LEU A 15 -4.90 -11.42 2.46
C LEU A 15 -4.54 -10.36 1.41
N ARG A 16 -3.92 -10.73 0.27
CA ARG A 16 -3.53 -9.87 -0.88
C ARG A 16 -3.55 -8.37 -0.52
N LEU A 17 -2.63 -8.00 0.39
CA LEU A 17 -2.63 -6.68 1.03
C LEU A 17 -2.51 -5.60 -0.04
N LYS A 18 -3.32 -4.54 0.09
CA LYS A 18 -3.32 -3.43 -0.85
C LYS A 18 -2.28 -2.41 -0.44
N SER A 19 -1.55 -1.86 -1.42
CA SER A 19 -0.57 -0.83 -1.13
C SER A 19 -1.26 0.47 -0.66
N PRO A 20 -0.64 1.26 0.23
CA PRO A 20 -1.17 2.55 0.66
C PRO A 20 -1.51 3.50 -0.49
N ARG A 21 -0.72 3.45 -1.58
CA ARG A 21 -1.01 4.22 -2.80
C ARG A 21 -2.32 3.78 -3.46
N PHE A 22 -2.53 2.48 -3.57
CA PHE A 22 -3.78 1.94 -4.11
C PHE A 22 -4.96 2.30 -3.21
N ILE A 23 -4.82 2.14 -1.89
CA ILE A 23 -5.85 2.49 -0.91
C ILE A 23 -6.30 3.94 -1.12
N ARG A 24 -5.36 4.89 -1.12
CA ARG A 24 -5.63 6.31 -1.31
C ARG A 24 -6.45 6.61 -2.57
N TRP A 25 -6.02 6.09 -3.73
CA TRP A 25 -6.73 6.34 -4.99
C TRP A 25 -8.07 5.60 -5.05
N SER A 26 -8.13 4.37 -4.54
CA SER A 26 -9.35 3.58 -4.56
C SER A 26 -10.45 4.23 -3.75
N ILE A 27 -10.13 4.79 -2.56
CA ILE A 27 -11.09 5.48 -1.70
C ILE A 27 -11.65 6.71 -2.38
N LEU A 28 -10.79 7.52 -3.01
CA LEU A 28 -11.26 8.71 -3.73
C LEU A 28 -12.26 8.33 -4.83
N VAL A 29 -11.94 7.31 -5.63
CA VAL A 29 -12.81 6.87 -6.73
C VAL A 29 -14.11 6.27 -6.21
N ILE A 30 -14.06 5.33 -5.27
CA ILE A 30 -15.27 4.67 -4.78
C ILE A 30 -16.17 5.64 -4.00
N THR A 31 -15.61 6.56 -3.21
CA THR A 31 -16.44 7.50 -2.46
C THR A 31 -17.05 8.55 -3.37
N LEU A 32 -16.25 9.27 -4.16
CA LEU A 32 -16.77 10.38 -4.96
C LEU A 32 -17.61 9.92 -6.14
N VAL A 33 -17.23 8.81 -6.80
CA VAL A 33 -17.95 8.33 -7.98
C VAL A 33 -19.08 7.39 -7.57
N VAL A 34 -18.78 6.33 -6.82
CA VAL A 34 -19.77 5.27 -6.58
C VAL A 34 -20.78 5.69 -5.50
N LEU A 35 -20.32 6.23 -4.36
CA LEU A 35 -21.22 6.69 -3.29
C LEU A 35 -21.89 8.02 -3.63
N ASP A 36 -21.13 9.08 -3.93
CA ASP A 36 -21.70 10.42 -4.04
C ASP A 36 -22.42 10.64 -5.37
N LEU A 37 -21.77 10.37 -6.51
CA LEU A 37 -22.35 10.63 -7.83
C LEU A 37 -23.46 9.65 -8.21
N PHE A 38 -23.26 8.34 -8.02
CA PHE A 38 -24.24 7.34 -8.42
C PHE A 38 -25.21 6.93 -7.30
N GLY A 39 -24.81 7.03 -6.04
CA GLY A 39 -25.64 6.60 -4.91
C GLY A 39 -26.48 7.74 -4.33
N PHE A 40 -25.82 8.81 -3.91
CA PHE A 40 -26.46 9.88 -3.15
C PHE A 40 -27.13 10.94 -4.04
N PHE A 41 -26.44 11.42 -5.08
CA PHE A 41 -26.93 12.50 -5.92
C PHE A 41 -28.30 12.22 -6.57
N PRO A 42 -28.59 11.01 -7.11
CA PRO A 42 -29.90 10.72 -7.71
C PRO A 42 -31.06 10.79 -6.71
N LEU A 43 -30.80 10.53 -5.42
CA LEU A 43 -31.81 10.57 -4.35
C LEU A 43 -32.18 12.00 -3.94
N LEU A 44 -31.37 13.01 -4.27
CA LEU A 44 -31.65 14.42 -3.95
C LEU A 44 -32.88 14.95 -4.67
N ASN A 45 -33.23 14.38 -5.82
CA ASN A 45 -34.41 14.78 -6.58
C ASN A 45 -35.72 14.19 -6.03
N ASN A 46 -35.67 13.44 -4.93
CA ASN A 46 -36.87 12.83 -4.35
C ASN A 46 -37.58 13.83 -3.43
N ALA A 47 -38.90 13.98 -3.57
CA ALA A 47 -39.75 14.82 -2.70
C ALA A 47 -40.01 14.14 -1.33
N GLY A 48 -39.00 13.46 -0.80
CA GLY A 48 -39.06 12.72 0.45
C GLY A 48 -39.14 13.63 1.67
N SER A 49 -39.50 13.04 2.82
CA SER A 49 -39.47 13.74 4.10
C SER A 49 -38.06 14.29 4.37
N LEU A 50 -37.99 15.54 4.85
CA LEU A 50 -36.75 16.20 5.27
C LEU A 50 -35.93 15.33 6.25
N ILE A 51 -36.60 14.53 7.07
CA ILE A 51 -35.95 13.59 8.01
C ILE A 51 -35.15 12.52 7.26
N VAL A 52 -35.70 11.97 6.17
CA VAL A 52 -35.03 10.94 5.35
C VAL A 52 -33.80 11.55 4.67
N MET A 53 -33.94 12.74 4.11
CA MET A 53 -32.83 13.46 3.47
C MET A 53 -31.69 13.77 4.44
N LEU A 54 -32.00 14.28 5.64
CA LEU A 54 -30.99 14.55 6.67
C LEU A 54 -30.30 13.28 7.16
N THR A 55 -31.04 12.17 7.26
CA THR A 55 -30.49 10.87 7.64
C THR A 55 -29.50 10.38 6.58
N LEU A 56 -29.87 10.43 5.30
CA LEU A 56 -28.99 10.06 4.19
C LEU A 56 -27.74 10.94 4.13
N PHE A 57 -27.90 12.26 4.26
CA PHE A 57 -26.78 13.20 4.29
C PHE A 57 -25.81 12.90 5.44
N SER A 58 -26.35 12.56 6.62
CA SER A 58 -25.53 12.20 7.78
C SER A 58 -24.72 10.92 7.54
N ILE A 59 -25.35 9.88 6.99
CA ILE A 59 -24.67 8.61 6.69
C ILE A 59 -23.57 8.81 5.64
N VAL A 60 -23.89 9.51 4.54
CA VAL A 60 -22.93 9.80 3.46
C VAL A 60 -21.80 10.70 3.95
N GLY A 61 -22.11 11.70 4.78
CA GLY A 61 -21.13 12.59 5.40
C GLY A 61 -20.15 11.84 6.31
N ILE A 62 -20.63 10.91 7.14
CA ILE A 62 -19.78 10.06 7.98
C ILE A 62 -18.84 9.21 7.12
N LEU A 63 -19.35 8.59 6.05
CA LEU A 63 -18.52 7.80 5.14
C LEU A 63 -17.47 8.65 4.40
N ASN A 64 -17.82 9.87 3.99
CA ASN A 64 -16.89 10.80 3.38
C ASN A 64 -15.79 11.25 4.34
N PHE A 65 -16.14 11.49 5.61
CA PHE A 65 -15.15 11.82 6.64
C PHE A 65 -14.20 10.65 6.91
N TRP A 66 -14.72 9.42 6.99
CA TRP A 66 -13.88 8.22 7.15
C TRP A 66 -12.99 8.00 5.92
N ALA A 67 -13.52 8.20 4.71
CA ALA A 67 -12.75 8.16 3.47
C ALA A 67 -11.61 9.18 3.47
N LEU A 68 -11.85 10.39 3.96
CA LEU A 68 -10.82 11.44 4.08
C LEU A 68 -9.68 11.02 5.01
N GLN A 69 -9.99 10.43 6.18
CA GLN A 69 -8.97 9.92 7.09
C GLN A 69 -8.05 8.89 6.42
N LEU A 70 -8.66 7.92 5.72
CA LEU A 70 -7.94 6.88 4.99
C LEU A 70 -7.15 7.44 3.78
N PHE A 71 -7.61 8.53 3.17
CA PHE A 71 -6.89 9.20 2.09
C PHE A 71 -5.63 9.92 2.61
N LEU A 72 -5.75 10.62 3.75
CA LEU A 72 -4.66 11.37 4.36
C LEU A 72 -3.57 10.44 4.88
N ASP A 73 -3.93 9.48 5.73
CA ASP A 73 -3.00 8.49 6.28
C ASP A 73 -3.39 7.04 5.96
N PRO A 74 -3.16 6.59 4.70
CA PRO A 74 -3.48 5.23 4.30
C PRO A 74 -2.58 4.18 4.97
N TYR A 75 -1.48 4.58 5.60
CA TYR A 75 -0.54 3.66 6.25
C TYR A 75 -1.07 3.26 7.63
N GLU A 76 -1.39 4.22 8.49
CA GLU A 76 -1.93 3.89 9.81
C GLU A 76 -3.24 3.09 9.73
N TYR A 77 -4.06 3.38 8.73
CA TYR A 77 -5.42 2.82 8.62
C TYR A 77 -5.57 1.69 7.58
N GLU A 78 -4.50 0.97 7.23
CA GLU A 78 -4.57 -0.14 6.25
C GLU A 78 -5.58 -1.24 6.64
N SER A 79 -5.65 -1.59 7.92
CA SER A 79 -6.66 -2.55 8.41
C SER A 79 -8.07 -1.94 8.34
N GLY A 80 -8.19 -0.67 8.68
CA GLY A 80 -9.42 0.12 8.62
C GLY A 80 -10.00 0.22 7.22
N TYR A 81 -9.17 0.20 6.17
CA TYR A 81 -9.61 0.19 4.78
C TYR A 81 -10.52 -1.02 4.46
N TYR A 82 -10.21 -2.21 4.98
CA TYR A 82 -11.04 -3.40 4.74
C TYR A 82 -12.40 -3.30 5.43
N LEU A 83 -12.43 -2.73 6.64
CA LEU A 83 -13.68 -2.46 7.34
C LEU A 83 -14.49 -1.39 6.59
N TYR A 84 -13.82 -0.33 6.14
CA TYR A 84 -14.42 0.73 5.34
C TYR A 84 -15.09 0.16 4.09
N LEU A 85 -14.40 -0.67 3.30
CA LEU A 85 -14.99 -1.31 2.12
C LEU A 85 -16.24 -2.14 2.44
N ALA A 86 -16.23 -2.83 3.58
CA ALA A 86 -17.37 -3.65 4.00
C ALA A 86 -18.59 -2.79 4.36
N VAL A 87 -18.40 -1.77 5.20
CA VAL A 87 -19.46 -0.83 5.60
C VAL A 87 -19.94 -0.03 4.39
N PHE A 88 -19.02 0.49 3.59
CA PHE A 88 -19.29 1.15 2.32
C PHE A 88 -20.15 0.26 1.42
N GLY A 89 -19.79 -1.02 1.27
CA GLY A 89 -20.54 -1.99 0.48
C GLY A 89 -22.00 -2.14 0.95
N VAL A 90 -22.24 -2.23 2.26
CA VAL A 90 -23.61 -2.31 2.81
C VAL A 90 -24.39 -1.04 2.50
N ILE A 91 -23.83 0.13 2.83
CA ILE A 91 -24.53 1.41 2.66
C ILE A 91 -24.81 1.69 1.18
N THR A 92 -23.82 1.52 0.30
CA THR A 92 -24.00 1.75 -1.14
C THR A 92 -24.95 0.75 -1.78
N THR A 93 -24.98 -0.51 -1.33
CA THR A 93 -25.98 -1.48 -1.79
C THR A 93 -27.39 -1.01 -1.43
N ILE A 94 -27.61 -0.52 -0.21
CA ILE A 94 -28.91 0.04 0.21
C ILE A 94 -29.26 1.26 -0.65
N LEU A 95 -28.31 2.19 -0.83
CA LEU A 95 -28.52 3.38 -1.64
C LEU A 95 -28.88 3.02 -3.09
N PHE A 96 -28.17 2.10 -3.72
CA PHE A 96 -28.47 1.69 -5.09
C PHE A 96 -29.82 1.01 -5.22
N VAL A 97 -30.22 0.19 -4.24
CA VAL A 97 -31.60 -0.35 -4.22
C VAL A 97 -32.64 0.76 -4.15
N LEU A 98 -32.39 1.83 -3.37
CA LEU A 98 -33.30 2.98 -3.30
C LEU A 98 -33.31 3.79 -4.62
N VAL A 99 -32.15 3.96 -5.26
CA VAL A 99 -32.07 4.63 -6.57
C VAL A 99 -32.78 3.80 -7.64
N ASP A 100 -32.56 2.49 -7.66
CA ASP A 100 -33.24 1.56 -8.57
C ASP A 100 -34.76 1.61 -8.36
N GLU A 101 -35.23 1.62 -7.11
CA GLU A 101 -36.66 1.76 -6.78
C GLU A 101 -37.23 3.09 -7.29
N GLN A 102 -36.51 4.19 -7.09
CA GLN A 102 -36.92 5.50 -7.59
C GLN A 102 -37.02 5.50 -9.12
N VAL A 103 -36.06 4.92 -9.84
CA VAL A 103 -36.09 4.84 -11.32
C VAL A 103 -37.27 3.98 -11.78
N VAL A 104 -37.45 2.78 -11.20
CA VAL A 104 -38.53 1.86 -11.57
C VAL A 104 -39.91 2.45 -11.28
N SER A 105 -40.05 3.20 -10.17
CA SER A 105 -41.33 3.81 -9.76
C SER A 105 -41.91 4.80 -10.77
N HIS A 106 -41.09 5.34 -11.69
CA HIS A 106 -41.55 6.21 -12.77
C HIS A 106 -42.29 5.46 -13.88
N TYR A 107 -42.08 4.14 -14.01
CA TYR A 107 -42.55 3.33 -15.13
C TYR A 107 -43.50 2.22 -14.70
N VAL A 108 -43.37 1.72 -13.47
CA VAL A 108 -44.21 0.64 -12.93
C VAL A 108 -44.95 1.14 -11.69
N SER A 109 -46.27 1.09 -11.74
CA SER A 109 -47.15 1.56 -10.65
C SER A 109 -48.00 0.42 -10.07
N GLY A 110 -48.51 0.60 -8.85
CA GLY A 110 -49.40 -0.36 -8.19
C GLY A 110 -48.70 -1.54 -7.50
N ASN A 111 -49.44 -2.64 -7.30
CA ASN A 111 -48.97 -3.80 -6.53
C ASN A 111 -47.80 -4.53 -7.18
N GLU A 112 -47.68 -4.47 -8.51
CA GLU A 112 -46.58 -5.07 -9.26
C GLU A 112 -45.23 -4.55 -8.75
N ARG A 113 -45.12 -3.23 -8.55
CA ARG A 113 -43.93 -2.58 -7.98
C ARG A 113 -43.51 -3.23 -6.65
N THR A 114 -44.46 -3.46 -5.76
CA THR A 114 -44.19 -4.04 -4.43
C THR A 114 -43.71 -5.48 -4.52
N TYR A 115 -44.35 -6.31 -5.34
CA TYR A 115 -43.92 -7.71 -5.54
C TYR A 115 -42.51 -7.78 -6.13
N LEU A 116 -42.21 -6.91 -7.09
CA LEU A 116 -40.92 -6.86 -7.76
C LEU A 116 -39.80 -6.39 -6.83
N LEU A 117 -40.06 -5.41 -5.97
CA LEU A 117 -39.13 -5.00 -4.91
C LEU A 117 -38.88 -6.13 -3.91
N MET A 118 -39.92 -6.88 -3.51
CA MET A 118 -39.76 -8.03 -2.62
C MET A 118 -38.93 -9.14 -3.26
N VAL A 119 -39.17 -9.47 -4.53
CA VAL A 119 -38.41 -10.51 -5.25
C VAL A 119 -36.96 -10.08 -5.44
N ASN A 120 -36.70 -8.85 -5.87
CA ASN A 120 -35.35 -8.32 -6.05
C ASN A 120 -34.60 -8.21 -4.72
N GLY A 121 -35.28 -7.76 -3.65
CA GLY A 121 -34.72 -7.73 -2.30
C GLY A 121 -34.36 -9.13 -1.79
N LEU A 122 -35.22 -10.12 -2.02
CA LEU A 122 -34.93 -11.52 -1.67
C LEU A 122 -33.73 -12.05 -2.46
N LEU A 123 -33.67 -11.80 -3.77
CA LEU A 123 -32.56 -12.23 -4.61
C LEU A 123 -31.23 -11.63 -4.13
N LEU A 124 -31.24 -10.35 -3.75
CA LEU A 124 -30.08 -9.65 -3.21
C LEU A 124 -29.63 -10.22 -1.87
N LEU A 125 -30.57 -10.56 -0.97
CA LEU A 125 -30.27 -11.23 0.29
C LEU A 125 -29.65 -12.61 0.09
N ILE A 126 -30.19 -13.40 -0.85
CA ILE A 126 -29.63 -14.71 -1.21
C ILE A 126 -28.22 -14.53 -1.80
N LEU A 127 -28.03 -13.56 -2.70
CA LEU A 127 -26.73 -13.25 -3.31
C LEU A 127 -25.69 -12.85 -2.26
N THR A 128 -26.09 -12.00 -1.30
CA THR A 128 -25.25 -11.62 -0.15
C THR A 128 -24.85 -12.84 0.67
N GLY A 129 -25.80 -13.73 0.97
CA GLY A 129 -25.54 -15.00 1.64
C GLY A 129 -24.54 -15.88 0.87
N CYS A 130 -24.71 -16.01 -0.45
CA CYS A 130 -23.78 -16.77 -1.30
C CYS A 130 -22.37 -16.19 -1.26
N PHE A 131 -22.20 -14.88 -1.35
CA PHE A 131 -20.87 -14.25 -1.25
C PHE A 131 -20.23 -14.44 0.12
N HIS A 132 -20.99 -14.35 1.21
CA HIS A 132 -20.48 -14.65 2.54
C HIS A 132 -20.07 -16.11 2.70
N LEU A 133 -20.86 -17.05 2.18
CA LEU A 133 -20.53 -18.48 2.20
C LEU A 133 -19.27 -18.79 1.37
N LEU A 134 -19.15 -18.23 0.16
CA LEU A 134 -17.93 -18.33 -0.65
C LEU A 134 -16.70 -17.86 0.12
N ASN A 135 -16.80 -16.68 0.72
CA ASN A 135 -15.66 -16.09 1.42
C ASN A 135 -15.29 -16.86 2.70
N ARG A 136 -16.27 -17.44 3.39
CA ARG A 136 -16.05 -18.33 4.54
C ARG A 136 -15.36 -19.61 4.11
N ASN A 137 -15.87 -20.27 3.07
CA ASN A 137 -15.35 -21.54 2.58
C ASN A 137 -13.94 -21.41 2.02
N LEU A 138 -13.61 -20.28 1.36
CA LEU A 138 -12.24 -20.00 0.89
C LEU A 138 -11.21 -19.91 2.01
N LEU A 139 -11.60 -19.60 3.25
CA LEU A 139 -10.67 -19.34 4.36
C LEU A 139 -10.69 -20.42 5.45
N TYR A 140 -11.85 -20.97 5.77
CA TYR A 140 -12.02 -21.97 6.84
C TYR A 140 -12.20 -23.40 6.31
N GLY A 141 -11.93 -23.63 5.03
CA GLY A 141 -11.81 -24.98 4.50
C GLY A 141 -10.71 -25.74 5.19
N GLU A 142 -11.03 -26.81 5.90
CA GLU A 142 -10.01 -27.74 6.39
C GLU A 142 -9.26 -28.35 5.20
N GLU A 143 -7.94 -28.46 5.34
CA GLU A 143 -7.01 -28.92 4.29
C GLU A 143 -7.31 -30.35 3.80
N TYR A 144 -7.97 -31.16 4.63
CA TYR A 144 -8.40 -32.52 4.31
C TYR A 144 -9.60 -32.62 3.37
N ASP A 145 -10.30 -31.50 3.09
CA ASP A 145 -11.51 -31.48 2.26
C ASP A 145 -11.39 -30.44 1.13
N GLN A 146 -10.16 -30.10 0.70
CA GLN A 146 -9.90 -29.09 -0.34
C GLN A 146 -10.66 -29.37 -1.64
N ASP A 147 -10.77 -30.62 -2.10
CA ASP A 147 -11.51 -30.96 -3.33
C ASP A 147 -13.03 -30.75 -3.17
N LYS A 148 -13.58 -31.11 -2.02
CA LYS A 148 -15.00 -30.89 -1.72
C LYS A 148 -15.31 -29.41 -1.53
N ASN A 149 -14.38 -28.67 -0.95
CA ASN A 149 -14.55 -27.24 -0.72
C ASN A 149 -14.32 -26.42 -2.00
N THR A 150 -13.43 -26.88 -2.89
CA THR A 150 -13.23 -26.32 -4.24
C THR A 150 -14.45 -26.57 -5.12
N SER A 151 -15.01 -27.78 -5.08
CA SER A 151 -16.25 -28.10 -5.80
C SER A 151 -17.47 -27.37 -5.22
N ALA A 152 -17.58 -27.23 -3.90
CA ALA A 152 -18.60 -26.42 -3.24
C ALA A 152 -18.47 -24.93 -3.63
N ASN A 153 -17.26 -24.37 -3.61
CA ASN A 153 -17.01 -22.99 -4.03
C ASN A 153 -17.31 -22.79 -5.51
N ARG A 154 -16.99 -23.76 -6.38
CA ARG A 154 -17.37 -23.69 -7.80
C ARG A 154 -18.89 -23.66 -7.97
N LYS A 155 -19.63 -24.49 -7.22
CA LYS A 155 -21.11 -24.48 -7.21
C LYS A 155 -21.66 -23.15 -6.73
N ILE A 156 -21.18 -22.63 -5.60
CA ILE A 156 -21.69 -21.35 -5.06
C ILE A 156 -21.30 -20.20 -5.99
N THR A 157 -20.12 -20.22 -6.61
CA THR A 157 -19.70 -19.20 -7.60
C THR A 157 -20.65 -19.21 -8.80
N MET A 158 -20.95 -20.40 -9.33
CA MET A 158 -21.92 -20.56 -10.43
C MET A 158 -23.30 -20.05 -10.03
N VAL A 159 -23.80 -20.43 -8.85
CA VAL A 159 -25.09 -19.96 -8.31
C VAL A 159 -25.09 -18.44 -8.16
N SER A 160 -24.05 -17.84 -7.58
CA SER A 160 -23.95 -16.38 -7.43
C SER A 160 -23.91 -15.67 -8.79
N GLY A 161 -23.24 -16.25 -9.79
CA GLY A 161 -23.22 -15.72 -11.15
C GLY A 161 -24.60 -15.75 -11.80
N VAL A 162 -25.32 -16.87 -11.68
CA VAL A 162 -26.70 -16.99 -12.18
C VAL A 162 -27.62 -16.01 -11.46
N LEU A 163 -27.54 -15.89 -10.13
CA LEU A 163 -28.34 -14.94 -9.36
C LEU A 163 -28.07 -13.49 -9.75
N ALA A 164 -26.80 -13.11 -9.96
CA ALA A 164 -26.45 -11.78 -10.43
C ALA A 164 -27.01 -11.49 -11.84
N VAL A 165 -26.91 -12.45 -12.76
CA VAL A 165 -27.50 -12.32 -14.10
C VAL A 165 -29.02 -12.20 -14.04
N LEU A 166 -29.68 -13.03 -13.23
CA LEU A 166 -31.13 -12.96 -13.02
C LEU A 166 -31.56 -11.63 -12.41
N TYR A 167 -30.77 -11.08 -11.48
CA TYR A 167 -31.03 -9.76 -10.90
C TYR A 167 -31.04 -8.67 -11.97
N ILE A 168 -30.02 -8.67 -12.83
CA ILE A 168 -29.87 -7.69 -13.92
C ILE A 168 -30.98 -7.88 -14.96
N LEU A 169 -31.23 -9.11 -15.41
CA LEU A 169 -32.28 -9.41 -16.39
C LEU A 169 -33.68 -9.11 -15.85
N GLY A 170 -33.92 -9.31 -14.56
CA GLY A 170 -35.17 -8.91 -13.90
C GLY A 170 -35.44 -7.42 -14.08
N HIS A 171 -34.45 -6.57 -13.83
CA HIS A 171 -34.56 -5.13 -14.01
C HIS A 171 -34.70 -4.69 -15.48
N VAL A 172 -34.05 -5.40 -16.41
CA VAL A 172 -34.26 -5.18 -17.85
C VAL A 172 -35.69 -5.53 -18.25
N GLY A 173 -36.23 -6.67 -17.77
CA GLY A 173 -37.62 -7.07 -18.05
C GLY A 173 -38.64 -6.03 -17.55
N LEU A 174 -38.39 -5.42 -16.40
CA LEU A 174 -39.23 -4.36 -15.83
C LEU A 174 -39.37 -3.15 -16.74
N LEU A 175 -38.25 -2.72 -17.31
CA LEU A 175 -38.24 -1.55 -18.18
C LEU A 175 -38.88 -1.83 -19.54
N ILE A 176 -38.85 -3.09 -20.02
CA ILE A 176 -39.57 -3.49 -21.24
C ILE A 176 -41.08 -3.41 -21.01
N MET A 177 -41.56 -3.90 -19.86
CA MET A 177 -43.00 -3.87 -19.54
C MET A 177 -43.52 -2.43 -19.32
N GLY A 178 -42.66 -1.51 -18.87
CA GLY A 178 -43.01 -0.11 -18.61
C GLY A 178 -42.74 0.87 -19.76
N ASP A 179 -42.49 0.37 -20.99
CA ASP A 179 -42.17 1.18 -22.18
C ASP A 179 -41.10 2.26 -21.95
N ALA A 180 -40.07 1.93 -21.16
CA ALA A 180 -39.06 2.91 -20.78
C ALA A 180 -38.13 3.29 -21.95
N PRO A 181 -37.58 4.52 -21.99
CA PRO A 181 -36.59 4.89 -23.00
C PRO A 181 -35.25 4.18 -22.78
N ILE A 182 -34.53 3.86 -23.86
CA ILE A 182 -33.24 3.13 -23.83
C ILE A 182 -32.19 3.70 -22.87
N ARG A 183 -32.19 5.02 -22.63
CA ARG A 183 -31.29 5.66 -21.67
C ARG A 183 -31.47 5.13 -20.23
N HIS A 184 -32.71 4.80 -19.84
CA HIS A 184 -33.00 4.27 -18.50
C HIS A 184 -32.60 2.80 -18.39
N PHE A 185 -32.62 2.04 -19.49
CA PHE A 185 -32.05 0.69 -19.53
C PHE A 185 -30.56 0.70 -19.22
N ILE A 186 -29.81 1.64 -19.83
CA ILE A 186 -28.36 1.77 -19.59
C ILE A 186 -28.10 2.13 -18.13
N VAL A 187 -28.82 3.11 -17.59
CA VAL A 187 -28.67 3.55 -16.20
C VAL A 187 -29.01 2.43 -15.21
N LEU A 188 -30.14 1.75 -15.38
CA LEU A 188 -30.56 0.67 -14.48
C LEU A 188 -29.64 -0.55 -14.56
N THR A 189 -29.14 -0.88 -15.76
CA THR A 189 -28.13 -1.95 -15.91
C THR A 189 -26.83 -1.59 -15.19
N LEU A 190 -26.40 -0.33 -15.27
CA LEU A 190 -25.21 0.14 -14.57
C LEU A 190 -25.40 0.13 -13.04
N LEU A 191 -26.54 0.59 -12.56
CA LEU A 191 -26.87 0.61 -11.13
C LEU A 191 -26.98 -0.81 -10.56
N THR A 192 -27.68 -1.71 -11.24
CA THR A 192 -27.77 -3.13 -10.83
C THR A 192 -26.42 -3.83 -10.83
N LEU A 193 -25.54 -3.52 -11.79
CA LEU A 193 -24.15 -3.99 -11.78
C LEU A 193 -23.41 -3.45 -10.54
N PHE A 194 -23.56 -2.16 -10.23
CA PHE A 194 -22.97 -1.58 -9.03
C PHE A 194 -23.51 -2.23 -7.76
N THR A 195 -24.82 -2.49 -7.66
CA THR A 195 -25.45 -3.21 -6.54
C THR A 195 -24.81 -4.58 -6.31
N VAL A 196 -24.55 -5.36 -7.39
CA VAL A 196 -23.86 -6.65 -7.28
C VAL A 196 -22.42 -6.47 -6.78
N VAL A 197 -21.70 -5.47 -7.32
CA VAL A 197 -20.31 -5.18 -6.91
C VAL A 197 -20.25 -4.76 -5.44
N THR A 198 -21.11 -3.86 -4.99
CA THR A 198 -21.15 -3.39 -3.60
C THR A 198 -21.60 -4.49 -2.64
N THR A 199 -22.47 -5.39 -3.09
CA THR A 199 -22.84 -6.58 -2.33
C THR A 199 -21.63 -7.49 -2.12
N TYR A 200 -20.78 -7.67 -3.14
CA TYR A 200 -19.52 -8.40 -2.98
C TYR A 200 -18.57 -7.72 -1.99
N LEU A 201 -18.55 -6.38 -1.91
CA LEU A 201 -17.71 -5.66 -0.95
C LEU A 201 -18.06 -5.96 0.51
N THR A 202 -19.29 -6.36 0.82
CA THR A 202 -19.69 -6.77 2.19
C THR A 202 -18.87 -7.95 2.72
N THR A 203 -18.32 -8.79 1.82
CA THR A 203 -17.43 -9.89 2.18
C THR A 203 -16.15 -9.42 2.90
N PHE A 204 -15.76 -8.15 2.75
CA PHE A 204 -14.60 -7.59 3.43
C PHE A 204 -14.75 -7.53 4.96
N PHE A 205 -15.96 -7.63 5.53
CA PHE A 205 -16.14 -7.82 6.98
C PHE A 205 -15.36 -9.03 7.49
N HIS A 206 -15.41 -10.11 6.72
CA HIS A 206 -14.71 -11.33 7.06
C HIS A 206 -13.19 -11.16 6.98
N ARG A 207 -12.69 -10.46 5.95
CA ARG A 207 -11.26 -10.14 5.80
C ARG A 207 -10.76 -9.27 6.95
N TYR A 208 -11.50 -8.23 7.30
CA TYR A 208 -11.19 -7.38 8.44
C TYR A 208 -11.15 -8.17 9.76
N ARG A 209 -12.16 -9.00 10.02
CA ARG A 209 -12.19 -9.86 11.21
C ARG A 209 -11.01 -10.85 11.24
N PHE A 210 -10.65 -11.40 10.07
CA PHE A 210 -9.53 -12.31 9.94
C PHE A 210 -8.20 -11.60 10.24
N LEU A 211 -7.97 -10.40 9.68
CA LEU A 211 -6.81 -9.56 9.95
C LEU A 211 -6.65 -9.28 11.45
N ARG A 212 -7.73 -8.90 12.12
CA ARG A 212 -7.73 -8.62 13.57
C ARG A 212 -7.46 -9.84 14.44
N LYS A 213 -7.86 -11.03 14.01
CA LYS A 213 -7.71 -12.28 14.78
C LYS A 213 -6.34 -12.94 14.60
N HIS A 214 -5.64 -12.68 13.49
CA HIS A 214 -4.38 -13.35 13.13
C HIS A 214 -3.25 -12.33 12.91
N VAL A 215 -3.10 -11.38 13.82
CA VAL A 215 -2.07 -10.33 13.76
C VAL A 215 -0.65 -10.93 13.67
N SER A 216 -0.38 -12.02 14.40
CA SER A 216 0.92 -12.70 14.36
C SER A 216 1.28 -13.30 12.99
N VAL A 217 0.29 -13.64 12.16
CA VAL A 217 0.52 -14.10 10.78
C VAL A 217 0.78 -12.91 9.86
N LEU A 218 0.18 -11.75 10.14
CA LEU A 218 0.47 -10.50 9.44
C LEU A 218 1.87 -9.99 9.74
N GLU A 219 2.28 -9.97 11.01
CA GLU A 219 3.61 -9.52 11.43
C GLU A 219 4.74 -10.33 10.76
N LYS A 220 4.54 -11.64 10.56
CA LYS A 220 5.48 -12.50 9.82
C LYS A 220 5.63 -12.11 8.34
N ARG A 221 4.58 -11.57 7.73
CA ARG A 221 4.53 -11.21 6.30
C ARG A 221 4.97 -9.77 6.07
N ASP A 222 4.47 -8.87 6.91
CA ASP A 222 4.66 -7.43 6.85
C ASP A 222 4.62 -6.88 8.27
N ALA A 223 5.79 -6.88 8.92
CA ALA A 223 5.98 -6.39 10.28
C ALA A 223 5.57 -4.91 10.46
N TYR A 224 5.45 -4.18 9.35
CA TYR A 224 5.14 -2.75 9.35
C TYR A 224 3.68 -2.46 8.99
N PHE A 225 2.85 -3.50 8.81
CA PHE A 225 1.44 -3.35 8.47
C PHE A 225 0.67 -2.54 9.53
N GLY A 226 -0.14 -1.58 9.09
CA GLY A 226 -0.90 -0.69 9.99
C GLY A 226 -0.07 0.33 10.79
N LEU A 227 1.25 0.38 10.64
CA LEU A 227 2.06 1.41 11.31
C LEU A 227 2.00 2.74 10.54
N PRO A 228 2.12 3.90 11.21
CA PRO A 228 2.33 5.18 10.56
C PRO A 228 3.56 5.16 9.66
N LYS A 229 3.52 5.91 8.55
CA LYS A 229 4.59 5.92 7.53
C LYS A 229 6.00 6.16 8.08
N HIS A 230 6.13 6.94 9.16
CA HIS A 230 7.42 7.25 9.77
C HIS A 230 8.04 6.07 10.54
N LEU A 231 7.23 5.10 10.99
CA LEU A 231 7.65 3.87 11.69
C LEU A 231 7.82 2.67 10.75
N ARG A 232 7.45 2.80 9.46
CA ARG A 232 7.60 1.74 8.44
C ARG A 232 8.92 1.75 7.70
N ILE A 233 9.81 2.64 8.09
CA ILE A 233 11.17 2.61 7.58
C ILE A 233 11.78 1.40 8.29
N PRO A 234 12.24 0.35 7.55
CA PRO A 234 12.95 -0.72 8.21
C PRO A 234 14.13 -0.08 8.92
N GLU A 235 14.15 -0.18 10.25
CA GLU A 235 15.35 0.00 11.06
C GLU A 235 16.39 -0.96 10.48
N TYR A 236 17.28 -0.42 9.65
CA TYR A 236 18.61 -0.99 9.53
C TYR A 236 19.38 -0.37 10.69
N GLU A 237 19.35 -1.03 11.86
CA GLU A 237 20.37 -0.83 12.87
C GLU A 237 21.73 -1.17 12.22
N GLY A 238 22.50 -0.13 11.91
CA GLY A 238 23.76 -0.24 11.20
C GLY A 238 24.41 1.15 11.03
N ASP A 239 24.74 1.78 12.15
CA ASP A 239 25.63 2.94 12.19
C ASP A 239 27.07 2.51 11.90
N ALA A 240 27.63 2.90 10.75
CA ALA A 240 29.04 3.32 10.63
C ALA A 240 29.38 3.71 9.18
N PHE A 241 29.70 4.98 8.98
CA PHE A 241 30.56 5.39 7.87
C PHE A 241 31.99 5.09 8.27
N THR A 242 32.66 4.22 7.53
CA THR A 242 34.12 4.07 7.69
C THR A 242 34.76 4.94 6.63
N VAL A 243 35.77 5.73 7.00
CA VAL A 243 36.65 6.44 6.06
C VAL A 243 38.04 6.00 6.44
N ILE A 244 38.54 5.01 5.72
CA ILE A 244 39.81 4.39 6.05
C ILE A 244 40.91 5.07 5.26
N ILE A 245 41.81 5.78 5.93
CA ILE A 245 42.89 6.54 5.29
C ILE A 245 44.22 5.81 5.46
N PHE A 246 44.73 5.29 4.36
CA PHE A 246 46.09 4.79 4.28
C PHE A 246 46.99 5.93 3.84
N ASN A 247 47.98 6.24 4.69
CA ASN A 247 49.20 6.88 4.21
C ASN A 247 50.16 5.79 3.73
N ASP A 248 50.99 6.14 2.76
CA ASP A 248 52.39 5.71 2.68
C ASP A 248 52.76 4.62 1.66
N ILE A 249 52.23 4.68 0.44
CA ILE A 249 52.83 3.99 -0.70
C ILE A 249 52.67 4.90 -1.92
N ASP A 250 53.74 5.10 -2.70
CA ASP A 250 53.63 5.48 -4.12
C ASP A 250 52.65 4.47 -4.76
N MET A 251 51.37 4.81 -4.75
CA MET A 251 50.32 3.96 -5.28
C MET A 251 50.29 4.19 -6.78
N ASP A 252 50.88 3.26 -7.50
CA ASP A 252 50.52 3.12 -8.90
C ASP A 252 49.05 2.70 -9.03
N GLU A 253 48.51 2.95 -10.22
CA GLU A 253 47.11 2.67 -10.55
C GLU A 253 46.77 1.18 -10.39
N GLU A 254 47.75 0.29 -10.61
CA GLU A 254 47.60 -1.16 -10.43
C GLU A 254 47.36 -1.54 -8.96
N ARG A 255 48.15 -0.99 -8.02
CA ARG A 255 48.00 -1.26 -6.59
C ARG A 255 46.70 -0.69 -6.02
N PHE A 256 46.25 0.46 -6.55
CA PHE A 256 44.94 1.00 -6.17
C PHE A 256 43.80 0.06 -6.59
N ILE A 257 43.82 -0.44 -7.82
CA ILE A 257 42.78 -1.36 -8.33
C ILE A 257 42.75 -2.66 -7.51
N GLU A 258 43.92 -3.21 -7.16
CA GLU A 258 44.03 -4.41 -6.33
C GLU A 258 43.41 -4.22 -4.93
N LEU A 259 43.79 -3.13 -4.25
CA LEU A 259 43.28 -2.80 -2.92
C LEU A 259 41.78 -2.49 -2.95
N ALA A 260 41.32 -1.70 -3.93
CA ALA A 260 39.90 -1.39 -4.09
C ALA A 260 39.07 -2.65 -4.28
N GLY A 261 39.54 -3.58 -5.13
CA GLY A 261 38.91 -4.88 -5.32
C GLY A 261 38.82 -5.68 -4.02
N SER A 262 39.94 -5.76 -3.27
CA SER A 262 39.97 -6.50 -2.01
C SER A 262 39.03 -5.91 -0.95
N PHE A 263 38.93 -4.59 -0.82
CA PHE A 263 38.01 -3.99 0.15
C PHE A 263 36.54 -4.11 -0.25
N THR A 264 36.24 -4.08 -1.55
CA THR A 264 34.87 -4.34 -2.04
C THR A 264 34.44 -5.78 -1.73
N GLU A 265 35.34 -6.76 -1.85
CA GLU A 265 35.07 -8.16 -1.46
C GLU A 265 34.80 -8.29 0.05
N GLU A 266 35.49 -7.51 0.89
CA GLU A 266 35.31 -7.47 2.34
C GLU A 266 34.11 -6.58 2.80
N GLY A 267 33.33 -6.07 1.85
CA GLY A 267 32.05 -5.39 2.12
C GLY A 267 32.11 -3.86 2.14
N ALA A 268 33.13 -3.26 1.53
CA ALA A 268 33.08 -1.84 1.15
C ALA A 268 32.16 -1.63 -0.06
N GLU A 269 31.41 -0.52 -0.07
CA GLU A 269 30.54 -0.20 -1.20
C GLU A 269 31.27 0.64 -2.27
N GLU A 270 32.19 1.50 -1.84
CA GLU A 270 32.95 2.38 -2.74
C GLU A 270 34.34 2.66 -2.15
N VAL A 271 35.36 2.74 -3.02
CA VAL A 271 36.74 3.08 -2.64
C VAL A 271 37.19 4.23 -3.53
N GLN A 272 37.65 5.33 -2.94
CA GLN A 272 37.98 6.55 -3.66
C GLN A 272 39.31 7.12 -3.19
N LEU A 273 40.12 7.61 -4.13
CA LEU A 273 41.32 8.39 -3.82
C LEU A 273 40.91 9.79 -3.32
N ILE A 274 41.48 10.26 -2.22
CA ILE A 274 41.22 11.60 -1.68
C ILE A 274 42.47 12.46 -1.87
N GLU A 275 42.32 13.55 -2.60
CA GLU A 275 43.31 14.64 -2.58
C GLU A 275 43.23 15.35 -1.23
N MET A 276 44.27 15.24 -0.41
CA MET A 276 44.28 15.74 0.97
C MET A 276 44.67 17.23 1.00
N ASP A 277 43.71 18.11 0.70
CA ASP A 277 43.92 19.54 0.84
C ASP A 277 43.97 20.01 2.32
N GLU A 278 44.36 21.27 2.56
CA GLU A 278 44.47 21.82 3.92
C GLU A 278 43.16 21.77 4.71
N GLU A 279 42.01 21.91 4.05
CA GLU A 279 40.71 21.97 4.70
C GLU A 279 40.24 20.59 5.12
N VAL A 280 40.36 19.62 4.21
CA VAL A 280 40.14 18.19 4.44
C VAL A 280 41.02 17.69 5.58
N ARG A 281 42.31 18.03 5.56
CA ARG A 281 43.26 17.68 6.61
C ARG A 281 42.83 18.21 7.97
N ARG A 282 42.43 19.49 8.07
CA ARG A 282 41.94 20.08 9.33
C ARG A 282 40.69 19.39 9.85
N GLN A 283 39.78 18.97 8.98
CA GLN A 283 38.57 18.25 9.39
C GLN A 283 38.91 16.88 10.01
N LEU A 284 39.85 16.17 9.41
CA LEU A 284 40.28 14.86 9.90
C LEU A 284 41.15 14.97 11.16
N GLU A 285 42.07 15.93 11.23
CA GLU A 285 42.87 16.19 12.44
C GLU A 285 41.99 16.60 13.62
N LYS A 286 40.87 17.31 13.37
CA LYS A 286 39.87 17.60 14.40
C LYS A 286 39.15 16.34 14.89
N ARG A 287 38.94 15.35 14.01
CA ARG A 287 38.24 14.11 14.32
C ARG A 287 39.16 13.07 14.99
N PHE A 288 40.42 13.03 14.56
CA PHE A 288 41.46 12.14 15.06
C PHE A 288 42.66 12.95 15.58
N PRO A 289 42.52 13.64 16.71
CA PRO A 289 43.52 14.60 17.21
C PRO A 289 44.86 13.98 17.61
N HIS A 290 44.93 12.65 17.69
CA HIS A 290 46.13 11.90 18.08
C HIS A 290 46.86 11.27 16.89
N GLN A 291 46.43 11.56 15.66
CA GLN A 291 47.00 10.98 14.45
C GLN A 291 47.63 12.06 13.57
N SER A 292 48.81 11.75 13.03
CA SER A 292 49.52 12.62 12.09
C SER A 292 49.07 12.29 10.67
N ILE A 293 48.26 13.17 10.08
CA ILE A 293 47.69 13.01 8.73
C ILE A 293 48.62 13.70 7.72
N GLN A 294 48.98 13.01 6.64
CA GLN A 294 49.90 13.53 5.60
C GLN A 294 49.16 13.78 4.27
N GLN A 295 49.88 14.18 3.21
CA GLN A 295 49.34 14.88 2.03
C GLN A 295 48.57 14.01 1.01
N GLU A 296 48.59 12.68 1.09
CA GLU A 296 47.86 11.83 0.15
C GLU A 296 47.31 10.59 0.86
N GLY A 297 46.05 10.23 0.59
CA GLY A 297 45.44 9.02 1.13
C GLY A 297 44.17 8.62 0.38
N PHE A 298 43.76 7.36 0.49
CA PHE A 298 42.47 6.90 -0.06
C PHE A 298 41.43 6.74 1.04
N ALA A 299 40.15 6.70 0.70
CA ALA A 299 39.06 6.37 1.60
C ALA A 299 38.30 5.15 1.12
N VAL A 300 38.15 4.18 2.01
CA VAL A 300 37.22 3.06 1.86
C VAL A 300 35.90 3.45 2.50
N ILE A 301 34.81 3.46 1.72
CA ILE A 301 33.49 3.93 2.11
C ILE A 301 32.51 2.76 2.18
N LYS A 302 31.85 2.65 3.34
CA LYS A 302 30.66 1.81 3.52
C LYS A 302 29.48 2.75 3.74
N VAL A 303 28.58 2.83 2.77
CA VAL A 303 27.57 3.90 2.71
C VAL A 303 26.43 3.62 3.68
N ASN A 304 26.12 4.59 4.56
CA ASN A 304 24.84 4.58 5.24
C ASN A 304 23.74 5.05 4.28
N ARG A 305 23.06 4.07 3.68
CA ARG A 305 21.98 4.28 2.72
C ARG A 305 20.83 5.13 3.29
N GLU A 306 20.62 5.15 4.60
CA GLU A 306 19.59 5.97 5.25
C GLU A 306 19.91 7.46 5.16
N ARG A 307 21.17 7.86 5.30
CA ARG A 307 21.59 9.26 5.16
C ARG A 307 21.48 9.73 3.72
N VAL A 308 21.90 8.90 2.76
CA VAL A 308 21.71 9.17 1.32
C VAL A 308 20.22 9.36 1.03
N LEU A 309 19.36 8.47 1.54
CA LEU A 309 17.91 8.60 1.39
C LEU A 309 17.34 9.82 2.12
N LYS A 310 17.87 10.21 3.28
CA LYS A 310 17.47 11.42 4.01
C LYS A 310 17.84 12.68 3.24
N ASN A 311 19.07 12.80 2.76
CA ASN A 311 19.54 13.93 1.97
C ASN A 311 18.77 14.03 0.65
N LEU A 312 18.53 12.91 -0.04
CA LEU A 312 17.68 12.87 -1.23
C LEU A 312 16.22 13.27 -0.93
N ARG A 313 15.69 12.92 0.25
CA ARG A 313 14.35 13.37 0.69
C ARG A 313 14.32 14.87 0.99
N GLU A 314 15.34 15.40 1.63
CA GLU A 314 15.45 16.84 1.91
C GLU A 314 15.62 17.65 0.63
N LEU A 315 16.46 17.18 -0.29
CA LEU A 315 16.58 17.72 -1.64
C LEU A 315 15.22 17.71 -2.33
N LYS A 316 14.55 16.54 -2.36
CA LYS A 316 13.21 16.42 -2.96
C LYS A 316 12.18 17.35 -2.32
N LYS A 317 12.22 17.55 -0.99
CA LYS A 317 11.35 18.50 -0.28
C LYS A 317 11.65 19.94 -0.67
N ARG A 318 12.92 20.36 -0.66
CA ARG A 318 13.35 21.71 -1.07
C ARG A 318 13.01 21.98 -2.53
N THR A 319 13.14 20.98 -3.40
CA THR A 319 12.85 21.08 -4.84
C THR A 319 11.36 20.98 -5.16
N MET A 320 10.56 20.20 -4.41
CA MET A 320 9.08 20.23 -4.51
C MET A 320 8.50 21.58 -4.10
N LEU A 321 9.05 22.21 -3.05
CA LEU A 321 8.64 23.55 -2.63
C LEU A 321 8.98 24.63 -3.67
N LYS A 322 10.01 24.40 -4.49
CA LYS A 322 10.46 25.35 -5.54
C LYS A 322 9.96 25.05 -6.94
N SER A 323 9.57 23.81 -7.26
CA SER A 323 9.17 23.42 -8.61
C SER A 323 7.90 22.58 -8.60
N LEU A 324 6.80 23.23 -8.96
CA LEU A 324 5.54 22.57 -9.27
C LEU A 324 5.59 21.81 -10.61
N TYR A 325 6.66 21.91 -11.42
CA TYR A 325 6.63 21.47 -12.83
C TYR A 325 7.92 20.92 -13.49
N ARG A 326 9.00 20.53 -12.81
CA ARG A 326 10.13 19.85 -13.50
C ARG A 326 10.73 18.68 -12.72
N ASN A 327 10.97 17.59 -13.45
CA ASN A 327 11.74 16.44 -12.97
C ASN A 327 13.16 16.89 -12.60
N ILE A 328 13.70 16.35 -11.51
CA ILE A 328 15.09 16.57 -11.10
C ILE A 328 15.99 15.95 -12.18
N PRO A 329 16.93 16.71 -12.78
CA PRO A 329 17.90 16.15 -13.72
C PRO A 329 18.71 15.04 -13.05
N HIS A 330 18.99 13.97 -13.79
CA HIS A 330 19.74 12.81 -13.27
C HIS A 330 21.12 13.20 -12.71
N GLN A 331 21.78 14.20 -13.29
CA GLN A 331 23.07 14.71 -12.82
C GLN A 331 22.99 15.26 -11.39
N VAL A 332 21.98 16.08 -11.07
CA VAL A 332 21.77 16.62 -9.72
C VAL A 332 21.50 15.51 -8.70
N TYR A 333 20.85 14.42 -9.14
CA TYR A 333 20.61 13.26 -8.29
C TYR A 333 21.89 12.50 -7.97
N GLU A 334 22.75 12.27 -8.97
CA GLU A 334 24.06 11.62 -8.76
C GLU A 334 25.01 12.53 -7.97
N GLU A 335 25.03 13.84 -8.22
CA GLU A 335 25.79 14.82 -7.43
C GLU A 335 25.36 14.81 -5.95
N THR A 336 24.05 14.88 -5.68
CA THR A 336 23.55 14.86 -4.29
C THR A 336 23.80 13.52 -3.59
N LYS A 337 23.75 12.43 -4.36
CA LYS A 337 24.06 11.08 -3.88
C LYS A 337 25.54 10.98 -3.52
N HIS A 338 26.43 11.51 -4.37
CA HIS A 338 27.88 11.53 -4.15
C HIS A 338 28.24 12.46 -2.96
N GLU A 339 27.65 13.65 -2.86
CA GLU A 339 27.80 14.54 -1.69
C GLU A 339 27.29 13.88 -0.39
N ALA A 340 26.18 13.14 -0.45
CA ALA A 340 25.64 12.45 0.72
C ALA A 340 26.45 11.20 1.12
N MET A 341 27.21 10.63 0.18
CA MET A 341 28.11 9.52 0.40
C MET A 341 29.45 9.97 1.02
N PHE A 342 29.86 11.22 0.76
CA PHE A 342 31.21 11.70 1.07
C PHE A 342 31.21 12.89 2.05
N HIS A 343 31.27 12.59 3.35
CA HIS A 343 31.54 13.59 4.39
C HIS A 343 32.60 13.09 5.37
N LEU A 344 33.80 13.65 5.29
CA LEU A 344 34.96 13.23 6.10
C LEU A 344 34.80 13.49 7.60
N SER A 345 33.91 14.41 7.97
CA SER A 345 33.50 14.62 9.36
C SER A 345 32.85 13.39 10.00
N ASP A 346 32.35 12.47 9.19
CA ASP A 346 31.67 11.25 9.64
C ASP A 346 32.60 10.04 9.74
N ALA A 347 33.90 10.23 9.51
CA ALA A 347 34.90 9.19 9.71
C ALA A 347 34.85 8.62 11.15
N VAL A 348 34.78 7.29 11.27
CA VAL A 348 34.74 6.58 12.56
C VAL A 348 36.00 5.77 12.86
N PHE A 349 36.85 5.53 11.85
CA PHE A 349 38.03 4.68 11.97
C PHE A 349 39.14 5.21 11.06
N TYR A 350 40.38 5.19 11.54
CA TYR A 350 41.56 5.52 10.75
C TYR A 350 42.63 4.47 11.05
N SER A 351 43.24 3.92 10.02
CA SER A 351 44.40 3.05 10.15
C SER A 351 45.28 3.16 8.92
N THR A 352 46.59 3.10 9.13
CA THR A 352 47.59 3.00 8.07
C THR A 352 47.88 1.55 7.67
N LYS A 353 47.22 0.56 8.29
CA LYS A 353 47.46 -0.87 8.05
C LYS A 353 46.27 -1.56 7.42
N GLU A 354 46.52 -2.29 6.33
CA GLU A 354 45.50 -2.99 5.55
C GLU A 354 44.70 -4.03 6.33
N GLU A 355 45.39 -4.79 7.18
CA GLU A 355 44.75 -5.87 7.94
C GLU A 355 43.76 -5.32 8.99
N GLU A 356 44.05 -4.17 9.59
CA GLU A 356 43.16 -3.54 10.58
C GLU A 356 41.86 -3.06 9.92
N VAL A 357 41.97 -2.68 8.66
CA VAL A 357 40.90 -2.19 7.80
C VAL A 357 39.99 -3.33 7.37
N LYS A 358 40.56 -4.43 6.87
CA LYS A 358 39.79 -5.63 6.51
C LYS A 358 39.08 -6.19 7.74
N ALA A 359 39.77 -6.29 8.87
CA ALA A 359 39.19 -6.75 10.12
C ALA A 359 38.03 -5.84 10.59
N PHE A 360 38.15 -4.52 10.42
CA PHE A 360 37.09 -3.58 10.77
C PHE A 360 35.85 -3.73 9.87
N LEU A 361 36.05 -3.90 8.56
CA LEU A 361 34.97 -4.10 7.59
C LEU A 361 34.23 -5.42 7.81
N ALA A 362 34.99 -6.51 8.04
CA ALA A 362 34.47 -7.86 8.29
C ALA A 362 33.64 -7.94 9.58
N ASN A 363 33.99 -7.15 10.61
CA ASN A 363 33.27 -7.11 11.89
C ASN A 363 32.03 -6.19 11.87
N GLY A 364 31.58 -5.72 10.70
CA GLY A 364 30.36 -4.92 10.58
C GLY A 364 30.48 -3.48 11.07
N GLY A 365 31.69 -2.96 11.24
CA GLY A 365 31.95 -1.56 11.64
C GLY A 365 31.53 -1.19 13.06
N GLY A 366 31.10 -2.17 13.87
CA GLY A 366 30.64 -1.96 15.24
C GLY A 366 31.66 -2.41 16.28
N GLN A 367 32.03 -1.49 17.17
CA GLN A 367 32.94 -1.64 18.33
C GLN A 367 34.45 -1.50 18.05
N VAL A 368 34.91 -0.28 17.83
CA VAL A 368 36.24 0.10 18.35
C VAL A 368 36.03 0.56 19.79
N ARG A 369 36.50 -0.23 20.76
CA ARG A 369 36.71 0.26 22.12
C ARG A 369 37.75 1.37 22.04
N THR A 370 37.35 2.59 22.41
CA THR A 370 38.26 3.69 22.75
C THR A 370 39.23 3.28 23.84
#